data_AF-A0A1Y3MTP3-F1
#
_entry.id   AF-A0A1Y3MTP3-F1
#
_cell.length_a   1.000
_cell.length_b   1.000
_cell.length_c   1.000
_cell.angle_alpha   90.00
_cell.angle_beta   90.00
_cell.angle_gamma   90.00
#
_symmetry.space_group_name_H-M   'P 1'
#
loop_
_entity.id
_entity.type
_entity.pdbx_description
1 polymer ?
#
loop_
_entity_poly.entity_id
_entity_poly.type
_entity_poly.pdbx_seq_one_letter_code
_entity_poly.pdbx_strand_id
1 'polypeptide(L)'
;MNIISNIINFNKRNEIYNIVKNSNVIQLENYIKKNGITIKHGSFLEINDINIIKELIKVKANIKYIQSIINNIKNKREHIISVFKKKSLDEFKKYVNNFNSIDELKDLNTRDFDILICAIDNNTSIETIQFIINTFKYTSMNYYIEGINVHDNRKSPLFFATSKNEFYIADLLIKYDANINYDDGNILRHLYLYRFLNEENLIYILNNGIKKNYVENLIVELMHPPIGNLGMNILYKNAVHYNAYQFIDVFLENEIRERKMIINQIENYERQEKCYDLS
;
A
#
# COMPACT_ATOMS: atom_id res chain seq x y z
N MET A 1 12.60 -32.97 -35.04
CA MET A 1 11.35 -32.42 -34.46
C MET A 1 11.46 -31.87 -33.03
N ASN A 2 12.59 -32.01 -32.30
CA ASN A 2 12.62 -31.68 -30.85
C ASN A 2 13.10 -30.27 -30.45
N ILE A 3 13.80 -29.51 -31.30
CA ILE A 3 14.34 -28.20 -30.89
C ILE A 3 13.25 -27.11 -30.95
N ILE A 4 12.46 -27.07 -32.02
CA ILE A 4 11.41 -26.07 -32.22
C ILE A 4 10.27 -26.22 -31.17
N SER A 5 9.88 -27.45 -30.84
CA SER A 5 8.90 -27.73 -29.79
C SER A 5 9.37 -27.24 -28.42
N ASN A 6 10.65 -27.46 -28.09
CA ASN A 6 11.24 -27.01 -26.83
C ASN A 6 11.33 -25.47 -26.73
N ILE A 7 11.69 -24.78 -27.82
CA ILE A 7 11.73 -23.30 -27.87
C ILE A 7 10.32 -22.71 -27.71
N ILE A 8 9.31 -23.26 -28.40
CA ILE A 8 7.91 -22.82 -28.28
C ILE A 8 7.40 -23.01 -26.84
N ASN A 9 7.78 -24.10 -26.18
CA ASN A 9 7.41 -24.37 -24.79
C ASN A 9 8.11 -23.41 -23.80
N PHE A 10 9.37 -23.08 -24.05
CA PHE A 10 10.13 -22.12 -23.24
C PHE A 10 9.54 -20.71 -23.29
N ASN A 11 9.21 -20.19 -24.48
CA ASN A 11 8.63 -18.85 -24.62
C ASN A 11 7.28 -18.73 -23.92
N LYS A 12 6.42 -19.75 -24.02
CA LYS A 12 5.13 -19.81 -23.30
C LYS A 12 5.30 -19.83 -21.79
N ARG A 13 6.32 -20.52 -21.28
CA ARG A 13 6.64 -20.55 -19.84
C ARG A 13 7.03 -19.18 -19.33
N ASN A 14 7.88 -18.46 -20.06
CA ASN A 14 8.30 -17.11 -19.70
C ASN A 14 7.12 -16.12 -19.76
N GLU A 15 6.23 -16.27 -20.74
CA GLU A 15 5.01 -15.48 -20.84
C GLU A 15 4.10 -15.69 -19.62
N ILE A 16 3.81 -16.95 -19.26
CA ILE A 16 3.03 -17.28 -18.05
C ILE A 16 3.68 -16.72 -16.79
N TYR A 17 5.00 -16.87 -16.67
CA TYR A 17 5.76 -16.34 -15.54
C TYR A 17 5.58 -14.82 -15.42
N ASN A 18 5.73 -14.09 -16.51
CA ASN A 18 5.57 -12.62 -16.53
C ASN A 18 4.14 -12.20 -16.20
N ILE A 19 3.13 -12.93 -16.69
CA ILE A 19 1.72 -12.67 -16.38
C ILE A 19 1.45 -12.84 -14.88
N VAL A 20 1.92 -13.93 -14.27
CA VAL A 20 1.74 -14.20 -12.83
C VAL A 20 2.52 -13.18 -11.99
N LYS A 21 3.74 -12.87 -12.38
CA LYS A 21 4.60 -11.89 -11.72
C LYS A 21 3.91 -10.53 -11.62
N ASN A 22 3.33 -10.01 -12.70
CA ASN A 22 2.74 -8.66 -12.67
C ASN A 22 1.36 -8.58 -11.98
N SER A 23 0.91 -9.64 -11.32
CA SER A 23 -0.40 -9.74 -10.66
C SER A 23 -0.32 -9.43 -9.16
N ASN A 24 -1.50 -9.23 -8.53
CA ASN A 24 -1.62 -9.43 -7.09
C ASN A 24 -1.58 -10.94 -6.82
N VAL A 25 -0.43 -11.44 -6.36
CA VAL A 25 -0.16 -12.87 -6.27
C VAL A 25 -1.17 -13.58 -5.35
N ILE A 26 -1.56 -12.93 -4.26
CA ILE A 26 -2.52 -13.47 -3.28
C ILE A 26 -3.93 -13.56 -3.89
N GLN A 27 -4.41 -12.49 -4.53
CA GLN A 27 -5.72 -12.48 -5.17
C GLN A 27 -5.80 -13.49 -6.33
N LEU A 28 -4.75 -13.57 -7.15
CA LEU A 28 -4.65 -14.55 -8.23
C LEU A 28 -4.62 -16.00 -7.70
N GLU A 29 -3.85 -16.28 -6.66
CA GLU A 29 -3.80 -17.60 -6.01
C GLU A 29 -5.19 -18.02 -5.51
N ASN A 30 -5.88 -17.12 -4.80
CA ASN A 30 -7.23 -17.36 -4.29
C ASN A 30 -8.21 -17.66 -5.43
N TYR A 31 -8.10 -16.92 -6.54
CA TYR A 31 -8.93 -17.15 -7.71
C TYR A 31 -8.69 -18.52 -8.36
N ILE A 32 -7.42 -18.88 -8.59
CA ILE A 32 -7.04 -20.14 -9.22
C ILE A 32 -7.51 -21.32 -8.37
N LYS A 33 -7.29 -21.26 -7.05
CA LYS A 33 -7.75 -22.28 -6.10
C LYS A 33 -9.27 -22.45 -6.14
N LYS A 34 -10.01 -21.33 -6.15
CA LYS A 34 -11.48 -21.34 -6.15
C LYS A 34 -12.07 -21.95 -7.43
N ASN A 35 -11.42 -21.77 -8.58
CA ASN A 35 -12.10 -21.98 -9.85
C ASN A 35 -11.59 -23.14 -10.70
N GLY A 36 -10.40 -23.71 -10.47
CA GLY A 36 -9.82 -24.72 -11.37
C GLY A 36 -9.81 -24.29 -12.86
N ILE A 37 -9.95 -22.98 -13.06
CA ILE A 37 -10.23 -22.15 -14.24
C ILE A 37 -11.25 -22.73 -15.27
N THR A 38 -12.54 -22.38 -15.13
CA THR A 38 -13.36 -21.79 -16.22
C THR A 38 -14.47 -20.91 -15.62
N ILE A 39 -14.68 -19.74 -16.20
CA ILE A 39 -15.24 -18.57 -15.48
C ILE A 39 -16.76 -18.47 -15.62
N LYS A 40 -17.49 -18.47 -14.48
CA LYS A 40 -18.72 -17.69 -14.31
C LYS A 40 -18.68 -16.92 -12.99
N HIS A 41 -18.99 -15.62 -13.07
CA HIS A 41 -18.70 -14.55 -12.12
C HIS A 41 -19.18 -14.77 -10.67
N GLY A 42 -18.37 -14.30 -9.71
CA GLY A 42 -18.74 -14.22 -8.29
C GLY A 42 -17.57 -14.08 -7.29
N SER A 43 -16.60 -13.21 -7.55
CA SER A 43 -15.61 -12.77 -6.53
C SER A 43 -15.01 -11.43 -6.94
N PHE A 44 -14.70 -10.59 -5.94
CA PHE A 44 -14.06 -9.28 -6.07
C PHE A 44 -12.64 -9.41 -6.64
N LEU A 45 -12.53 -9.59 -7.96
CA LEU A 45 -11.28 -9.48 -8.69
C LEU A 45 -11.15 -8.08 -9.23
N GLU A 46 -9.93 -7.54 -9.22
CA GLU A 46 -9.66 -6.32 -9.95
C GLU A 46 -9.77 -6.57 -11.46
N ILE A 47 -10.07 -5.51 -12.21
CA ILE A 47 -10.09 -5.52 -13.67
C ILE A 47 -8.77 -6.07 -14.23
N ASN A 48 -7.65 -5.75 -13.57
CA ASN A 48 -6.32 -6.22 -13.93
C ASN A 48 -6.16 -7.74 -13.75
N ASP A 49 -6.64 -8.33 -12.66
CA ASP A 49 -6.58 -9.79 -12.47
C ASP A 49 -7.45 -10.52 -13.50
N ILE A 50 -8.62 -9.97 -13.84
CA ILE A 50 -9.48 -10.52 -14.90
C ILE A 50 -8.73 -10.55 -16.24
N ASN A 51 -7.98 -9.49 -16.57
CA ASN A 51 -7.17 -9.43 -17.78
C ASN A 51 -6.02 -10.45 -17.75
N ILE A 52 -5.33 -10.59 -16.61
CA ILE A 52 -4.28 -11.60 -16.38
C ILE A 52 -4.85 -13.01 -16.58
N ILE A 53 -6.02 -13.31 -16.04
CA ILE A 53 -6.70 -14.60 -16.22
C ILE A 53 -7.04 -14.85 -17.70
N LYS A 54 -7.54 -13.84 -18.42
CA LYS A 54 -7.81 -13.95 -19.86
C LYS A 54 -6.54 -14.29 -20.64
N GLU A 55 -5.40 -13.68 -20.31
CA GLU A 55 -4.11 -14.01 -20.92
C GLU A 55 -3.65 -15.44 -20.58
N LEU A 56 -3.78 -15.87 -19.32
CA LEU A 56 -3.46 -17.25 -18.90
C LEU A 56 -4.30 -18.30 -19.65
N ILE A 57 -5.58 -18.00 -19.91
CA ILE A 57 -6.47 -18.86 -20.71
C ILE A 57 -6.02 -18.90 -22.18
N LYS A 58 -5.69 -17.75 -22.78
CA LYS A 58 -5.21 -17.67 -24.18
C LYS A 58 -3.98 -18.52 -24.41
N VAL A 59 -3.02 -18.51 -23.49
CA VAL A 59 -1.78 -19.30 -23.59
C VAL A 59 -1.94 -20.76 -23.19
N LYS A 60 -3.17 -21.19 -22.83
CA LYS A 60 -3.50 -22.54 -22.37
C LYS A 60 -2.60 -22.97 -21.20
N ALA A 61 -2.43 -22.08 -20.22
CA ALA A 61 -1.52 -22.29 -19.11
C ALA A 61 -1.90 -23.53 -18.27
N ASN A 62 -0.91 -24.36 -17.92
CA ASN A 62 -1.11 -25.48 -17.01
C ASN A 62 -1.24 -24.97 -15.56
N ILE A 63 -2.36 -25.27 -14.90
CA ILE A 63 -2.65 -24.79 -13.54
C ILE A 63 -1.57 -25.21 -12.53
N LYS A 64 -1.07 -26.45 -12.61
CA LYS A 64 0.00 -26.93 -11.70
C LYS A 64 1.28 -26.11 -11.89
N TYR A 65 1.60 -25.75 -13.14
CA TYR A 65 2.75 -24.91 -13.43
C TYR A 65 2.56 -23.48 -12.89
N ILE A 66 1.38 -22.87 -13.09
CA ILE A 66 1.07 -21.56 -12.50
C ILE A 66 1.20 -21.59 -10.97
N GLN A 67 0.63 -22.60 -10.31
CA GLN A 67 0.75 -22.79 -8.86
C GLN A 67 2.21 -22.92 -8.41
N SER A 68 3.05 -23.62 -9.18
CA SER A 68 4.47 -23.72 -8.86
C SER A 68 5.20 -22.37 -8.94
N ILE A 69 4.83 -21.50 -9.91
CA ILE A 69 5.37 -20.14 -10.02
C ILE A 69 4.92 -19.29 -8.84
N ILE A 70 3.63 -19.30 -8.52
CA ILE A 70 3.06 -18.57 -7.38
C ILE A 70 3.78 -18.96 -6.08
N ASN A 71 3.91 -20.27 -5.82
CA ASN A 71 4.58 -20.77 -4.62
C ASN A 71 6.07 -20.37 -4.59
N ASN A 72 6.76 -20.39 -5.74
CA ASN A 72 8.15 -19.95 -5.80
C ASN A 72 8.29 -18.47 -5.42
N ILE A 73 7.44 -17.59 -5.97
CA ILE A 73 7.44 -16.15 -5.65
C ILE A 73 7.14 -15.94 -4.16
N LYS A 74 6.11 -16.59 -3.62
CA LYS A 74 5.74 -16.48 -2.19
C LYS A 74 6.88 -16.92 -1.27
N ASN A 75 7.49 -18.06 -1.53
CA ASN A 75 8.60 -18.57 -0.72
C ASN A 75 9.80 -17.60 -0.73
N LYS A 76 10.13 -17.00 -1.88
CA LYS A 76 11.20 -15.99 -1.97
C LYS A 76 10.85 -14.75 -1.13
N ARG A 77 9.61 -14.25 -1.21
CA ARG A 77 9.13 -13.10 -0.41
C ARG A 77 9.12 -13.38 1.09
N GLU A 78 8.64 -14.55 1.49
CA GLU A 78 8.64 -14.99 2.90
C GLU A 78 10.06 -15.07 3.45
N HIS A 79 11.01 -15.53 2.64
CA HIS A 79 12.41 -15.53 3.03
C HIS A 79 12.96 -14.11 3.22
N ILE A 80 12.66 -13.18 2.30
CA ILE A 80 13.04 -11.75 2.44
C ILE A 80 12.49 -11.16 3.75
N ILE A 81 11.20 -11.39 4.03
CA ILE A 81 10.57 -10.95 5.29
C ILE A 81 11.31 -11.55 6.50
N SER A 82 11.66 -12.84 6.45
CA SER A 82 12.38 -13.50 7.54
C SER A 82 13.77 -12.90 7.78
N VAL A 83 14.47 -12.50 6.72
CA VAL A 83 15.78 -11.83 6.80
C VAL A 83 15.63 -10.44 7.41
N PHE A 84 14.62 -9.67 7.01
CA PHE A 84 14.35 -8.34 7.57
C PHE A 84 13.99 -8.39 9.06
N LYS A 85 13.22 -9.38 9.50
CA LYS A 85 12.90 -9.58 10.93
C LYS A 85 14.13 -9.81 11.80
N LYS A 86 15.22 -10.32 11.25
CA LYS A 86 16.49 -10.50 11.97
C LYS A 86 17.31 -9.20 12.07
N LYS A 87 16.91 -8.14 11.37
CA LYS A 87 17.55 -6.81 11.37
C LYS A 87 19.06 -6.84 11.08
N SER A 88 19.49 -7.78 10.24
CA SER A 88 20.90 -7.97 9.89
C SER A 88 21.15 -7.63 8.42
N LEU A 89 21.85 -6.51 8.20
CA LEU A 89 22.28 -6.09 6.86
C LEU A 89 23.16 -7.17 6.19
N ASP A 90 24.03 -7.83 6.96
CA ASP A 90 24.92 -8.86 6.42
C ASP A 90 24.17 -10.09 5.96
N GLU A 91 23.11 -10.50 6.66
CA GLU A 91 22.24 -11.58 6.18
C GLU A 91 21.51 -11.18 4.90
N PHE A 92 21.02 -9.94 4.80
CA PHE A 92 20.39 -9.46 3.59
C PHE A 92 21.36 -9.41 2.41
N LYS A 93 22.58 -8.91 2.61
CA LYS A 93 23.64 -8.93 1.59
C LYS A 93 23.98 -10.36 1.14
N LYS A 94 24.09 -11.31 2.08
CA LYS A 94 24.30 -12.73 1.75
C LYS A 94 23.15 -13.27 0.90
N TYR A 95 21.90 -12.95 1.25
CA TYR A 95 20.74 -13.36 0.46
C TYR A 95 20.76 -12.78 -0.95
N VAL A 96 21.04 -11.47 -1.09
CA VAL A 96 21.15 -10.79 -2.40
C VAL A 96 22.23 -11.42 -3.26
N ASN A 97 23.37 -11.79 -2.68
CA ASN A 97 24.48 -12.43 -3.39
C ASN A 97 24.18 -13.86 -3.88
N ASN A 98 23.09 -14.48 -3.42
CA ASN A 98 22.66 -15.80 -3.91
C ASN A 98 21.88 -15.73 -5.24
N PHE A 99 21.55 -14.54 -5.73
CA PHE A 99 20.87 -14.34 -7.00
C PHE A 99 21.87 -14.17 -8.14
N ASN A 100 21.49 -14.62 -9.34
CA ASN A 100 22.34 -14.46 -10.52
C ASN A 100 22.45 -12.99 -10.96
N SER A 101 21.42 -12.20 -10.71
CA SER A 101 21.39 -10.76 -10.97
C SER A 101 20.46 -10.04 -9.99
N ILE A 102 20.70 -8.73 -9.82
CA ILE A 102 19.80 -7.86 -9.07
C ILE A 102 18.42 -7.76 -9.74
N ASP A 103 18.35 -7.93 -11.07
CA ASP A 103 17.08 -7.91 -11.79
C ASP A 103 16.18 -9.09 -11.39
N GLU A 104 16.74 -10.27 -11.11
CA GLU A 104 15.97 -11.41 -10.60
C GLU A 104 15.32 -11.10 -9.23
N LEU A 105 15.97 -10.27 -8.42
CA LEU A 105 15.44 -9.87 -7.13
C LEU A 105 14.42 -8.73 -7.25
N LYS A 106 14.67 -7.74 -8.12
CA LYS A 106 13.70 -6.70 -8.50
C LYS A 106 12.41 -7.29 -9.03
N ASP A 107 12.53 -8.41 -9.73
CA ASP A 107 11.41 -9.13 -10.31
C ASP A 107 10.43 -9.71 -9.27
N LEU A 108 10.78 -9.70 -7.99
CA LEU A 108 9.86 -10.03 -6.90
C LEU A 108 8.92 -8.87 -6.54
N ASN A 109 9.23 -7.64 -6.95
CA ASN A 109 8.35 -6.49 -6.76
C ASN A 109 7.14 -6.60 -7.69
N THR A 110 5.95 -6.46 -7.13
CA THR A 110 4.65 -6.57 -7.80
C THR A 110 3.67 -5.57 -7.19
N ARG A 111 2.42 -5.61 -7.66
CA ARG A 111 1.38 -4.71 -7.16
C ARG A 111 1.13 -4.88 -5.66
N ASP A 112 1.30 -6.07 -5.11
CA ASP A 112 1.03 -6.38 -3.69
C ASP A 112 2.29 -6.49 -2.81
N PHE A 113 3.49 -6.34 -3.37
CA PHE A 113 4.74 -6.51 -2.64
C PHE A 113 5.86 -5.68 -3.25
N ASP A 114 6.61 -4.97 -2.42
CA ASP A 114 7.83 -4.30 -2.84
C ASP A 114 8.89 -4.46 -1.74
N ILE A 115 10.12 -4.75 -2.14
CA ILE A 115 11.22 -5.07 -1.21
C ILE A 115 11.55 -3.89 -0.30
N LEU A 116 11.59 -2.66 -0.83
CA LEU A 116 11.85 -1.46 -0.03
C LEU A 116 10.72 -1.22 0.97
N ILE A 117 9.47 -1.24 0.52
CA ILE A 117 8.30 -1.12 1.39
C ILE A 117 8.30 -2.22 2.46
N CYS A 118 8.63 -3.46 2.10
CA CYS A 118 8.71 -4.58 3.03
C CYS A 118 9.79 -4.35 4.10
N ALA A 119 10.94 -3.79 3.73
CA ALA A 119 12.02 -3.48 4.66
C ALA A 119 11.62 -2.37 5.65
N ILE A 120 10.94 -1.33 5.18
CA ILE A 120 10.37 -0.27 6.03
C ILE A 120 9.30 -0.88 6.94
N ASP A 121 8.44 -1.74 6.40
CA ASP A 121 7.37 -2.36 7.15
C ASP A 121 7.85 -3.36 8.23
N ASN A 122 9.10 -3.82 8.16
CA ASN A 122 9.69 -4.70 9.17
C ASN A 122 10.67 -3.99 10.12
N ASN A 123 10.65 -2.65 10.16
CA ASN A 123 11.50 -1.82 11.04
C ASN A 123 12.98 -2.24 10.96
N THR A 124 13.46 -2.43 9.73
CA THR A 124 14.87 -2.72 9.46
C THR A 124 15.74 -1.47 9.67
N SER A 125 17.06 -1.66 9.73
CA SER A 125 17.98 -0.54 9.97
C SER A 125 18.03 0.43 8.78
N ILE A 126 18.32 1.71 9.03
CA ILE A 126 18.47 2.72 7.96
C ILE A 126 19.55 2.31 6.94
N GLU A 127 20.61 1.63 7.36
CA GLU A 127 21.66 1.12 6.48
C GLU A 127 21.12 0.05 5.52
N THR A 128 20.16 -0.76 5.98
CA THR A 128 19.46 -1.74 5.14
C THR A 128 18.59 -1.04 4.10
N ILE A 129 17.84 -0.01 4.51
CA ILE A 129 17.03 0.80 3.60
C ILE A 129 17.91 1.49 2.55
N GLN A 130 19.01 2.14 2.96
CA GLN A 130 19.96 2.77 2.05
C GLN A 130 20.58 1.76 1.08
N PHE A 131 20.96 0.59 1.58
CA PHE A 131 21.48 -0.48 0.74
C PHE A 131 20.47 -0.92 -0.33
N ILE A 132 19.19 -1.07 0.02
CA ILE A 132 18.13 -1.40 -0.93
C ILE A 132 17.97 -0.29 -1.98
N ILE A 133 17.85 0.98 -1.57
CA ILE A 133 17.68 2.10 -2.51
C ILE A 133 18.84 2.14 -3.52
N ASN A 134 20.09 2.02 -3.03
CA ASN A 134 21.29 2.07 -3.86
C ASN A 134 21.45 0.85 -4.78
N THR A 135 21.11 -0.34 -4.28
CA THR A 135 21.25 -1.60 -5.04
C THR A 135 20.19 -1.70 -6.12
N PHE A 136 18.94 -1.35 -5.80
CA PHE A 136 17.81 -1.55 -6.70
C PHE A 136 17.57 -0.35 -7.62
N LYS A 137 18.18 0.82 -7.38
CA LYS A 137 18.11 1.99 -8.27
C LYS A 137 16.66 2.30 -8.69
N TYR A 138 15.80 2.49 -7.70
CA TYR A 138 14.41 2.90 -7.91
C TYR A 138 14.38 4.17 -8.78
N THR A 139 13.48 4.20 -9.77
CA THR A 139 13.34 5.37 -10.66
C THR A 139 12.68 6.55 -9.98
N SER A 140 11.90 6.29 -8.92
CA SER A 140 11.16 7.27 -8.13
C SER A 140 10.77 6.64 -6.79
N MET A 141 10.63 7.46 -5.74
CA MET A 141 10.03 7.05 -4.46
C MET A 141 8.51 7.30 -4.41
N ASN A 142 7.95 7.87 -5.49
CA ASN A 142 6.54 8.19 -5.66
C ASN A 142 5.81 7.02 -6.35
N TYR A 143 5.70 5.90 -5.64
CA TYR A 143 4.95 4.71 -6.06
C TYR A 143 4.18 4.14 -4.86
N TYR A 144 3.34 3.13 -5.11
CA TYR A 144 2.61 2.43 -4.06
C TYR A 144 2.50 0.93 -4.36
N ILE A 145 2.25 0.15 -3.30
CA ILE A 145 1.66 -1.19 -3.42
C ILE A 145 0.18 -1.12 -3.06
N GLU A 146 -0.59 -2.09 -3.55
CA GLU A 146 -2.02 -2.25 -3.35
C GLU A 146 -2.27 -3.33 -2.28
N GLY A 147 -3.05 -2.97 -1.26
CA GLY A 147 -3.52 -3.93 -0.27
C GLY A 147 -4.61 -4.87 -0.81
N ILE A 148 -4.88 -5.94 -0.06
CA ILE A 148 -5.81 -7.02 -0.45
C ILE A 148 -7.27 -6.57 -0.51
N ASN A 149 -7.66 -5.55 0.27
CA ASN A 149 -9.06 -5.08 0.34
C ASN A 149 -9.38 -4.05 -0.76
N VAL A 150 -10.65 -3.93 -1.14
CA VAL A 150 -11.07 -3.08 -2.26
C VAL A 150 -11.37 -1.67 -1.77
N HIS A 151 -10.95 -0.68 -2.57
CA HIS A 151 -11.01 0.77 -2.38
C HIS A 151 -9.90 1.34 -1.49
N ASP A 152 -9.01 2.10 -2.15
CA ASP A 152 -8.05 3.02 -1.53
C ASP A 152 -7.03 2.40 -0.56
N ASN A 153 -6.37 1.33 -1.02
CA ASN A 153 -5.31 0.65 -0.26
C ASN A 153 -3.91 0.88 -0.82
N ARG A 154 -3.70 2.02 -1.45
CA ARG A 154 -2.43 2.36 -2.09
C ARG A 154 -1.46 2.90 -1.05
N LYS A 155 -0.45 2.13 -0.68
CA LYS A 155 0.50 2.52 0.37
C LYS A 155 1.87 2.80 -0.24
N SER A 156 2.34 4.04 -0.14
CA SER A 156 3.65 4.46 -0.61
C SER A 156 4.76 4.15 0.40
N PRO A 157 6.04 4.11 -0.02
CA PRO A 157 7.16 4.00 0.92
C PRO A 157 7.09 5.06 2.03
N LEU A 158 6.75 6.30 1.66
CA LEU A 158 6.63 7.42 2.59
C LEU A 158 5.49 7.19 3.59
N PHE A 159 4.34 6.68 3.16
CA PHE A 159 3.26 6.28 4.06
C PHE A 159 3.74 5.25 5.11
N PHE A 160 4.51 4.23 4.72
CA PHE A 160 4.99 3.22 5.67
C PHE A 160 5.96 3.79 6.69
N ALA A 161 6.87 4.69 6.29
CA ALA A 161 7.77 5.35 7.24
C ALA A 161 7.01 6.27 8.20
N THR A 162 6.12 7.12 7.66
CA THR A 162 5.36 8.10 8.44
C THR A 162 4.33 7.45 9.37
N SER A 163 3.66 6.37 8.96
CA SER A 163 2.70 5.63 9.81
C SER A 163 3.30 4.99 11.05
N LYS A 164 4.64 4.88 11.10
CA LYS A 164 5.40 4.33 12.21
C LYS A 164 6.22 5.38 12.96
N ASN A 165 6.05 6.66 12.60
CA ASN A 165 6.83 7.78 13.12
C ASN A 165 8.36 7.58 12.92
N GLU A 166 8.77 6.80 11.92
CA GLU A 166 10.18 6.57 11.59
C GLU A 166 10.69 7.73 10.72
N PHE A 167 10.68 8.95 11.27
CA PHE A 167 10.91 10.19 10.52
C PHE A 167 12.28 10.27 9.86
N TYR A 168 13.31 9.64 10.43
CA TYR A 168 14.63 9.54 9.79
C TYR A 168 14.60 8.69 8.49
N ILE A 169 13.70 7.71 8.38
CA ILE A 169 13.44 6.98 7.14
C ILE A 169 12.63 7.84 6.18
N ALA A 170 11.62 8.55 6.68
CA ALA A 170 10.83 9.46 5.85
C ALA A 170 11.70 10.58 5.24
N ASP A 171 12.59 11.19 6.02
CA ASP A 171 13.56 12.19 5.57
C ASP A 171 14.53 11.61 4.53
N LEU A 172 14.98 10.36 4.74
CA LEU A 172 15.79 9.65 3.74
C LEU A 172 15.01 9.50 2.42
N LEU A 173 13.74 9.10 2.46
CA LEU A 173 12.91 8.94 1.27
C LEU A 173 12.68 10.29 0.56
N ILE A 174 12.42 11.37 1.30
CA ILE A 174 12.27 12.73 0.75
C ILE A 174 13.58 13.19 0.10
N LYS A 175 14.73 12.88 0.70
CA LYS A 175 16.04 13.12 0.08
C LYS A 175 16.24 12.36 -1.25
N TYR A 176 15.54 11.25 -1.44
CA TYR A 176 15.43 10.52 -2.71
C TYR A 176 14.16 10.89 -3.50
N ASP A 177 13.72 12.15 -3.40
CA ASP A 177 12.60 12.74 -4.15
C ASP A 177 11.20 12.14 -3.88
N ALA A 178 10.99 11.53 -2.70
CA ALA A 178 9.64 11.23 -2.24
C ALA A 178 8.86 12.53 -2.00
N ASN A 179 7.66 12.61 -2.56
CA ASN A 179 6.79 13.78 -2.48
C ASN A 179 5.69 13.54 -1.43
N ILE A 180 5.65 14.37 -0.39
CA ILE A 180 4.59 14.32 0.65
C ILE A 180 3.18 14.49 0.06
N ASN A 181 3.08 15.17 -1.09
CA ASN A 181 1.86 15.42 -1.84
C ASN A 181 1.60 14.39 -2.94
N TYR A 182 2.36 13.30 -2.99
CA TYR A 182 2.12 12.21 -3.94
C TYR A 182 0.70 11.65 -3.78
N ASP A 183 0.13 11.21 -4.89
CA ASP A 183 -1.19 10.60 -4.94
C ASP A 183 -2.28 11.48 -4.28
N ASP A 184 -2.31 12.75 -4.67
CA ASP A 184 -3.23 13.76 -4.16
C ASP A 184 -3.22 13.93 -2.62
N GLY A 185 -2.04 13.76 -2.01
CA GLY A 185 -1.89 13.91 -0.57
C GLY A 185 -2.60 12.82 0.24
N ASN A 186 -2.89 11.67 -0.39
CA ASN A 186 -3.59 10.56 0.25
C ASN A 186 -2.89 10.01 1.50
N ILE A 187 -1.61 10.34 1.75
CA ILE A 187 -0.90 9.94 2.98
C ILE A 187 -1.70 10.27 4.25
N LEU A 188 -2.29 11.47 4.34
CA LEU A 188 -3.11 11.88 5.48
C LEU A 188 -4.37 11.03 5.63
N ARG A 189 -5.11 10.87 4.53
CA ARG A 189 -6.34 10.10 4.47
C ARG A 189 -6.09 8.62 4.79
N HIS A 190 -5.01 8.03 4.26
CA HIS A 190 -4.61 6.67 4.57
C HIS A 190 -4.22 6.51 6.03
N LEU A 191 -3.42 7.42 6.60
CA LEU A 191 -3.07 7.35 8.01
C LEU A 191 -4.32 7.37 8.89
N TYR A 192 -5.32 8.18 8.55
CA TYR A 192 -6.60 8.19 9.24
C TYR A 192 -7.36 6.86 9.07
N LEU A 193 -7.59 6.40 7.83
CA LEU A 193 -8.34 5.18 7.52
C LEU A 193 -7.73 3.93 8.16
N TYR A 194 -6.40 3.86 8.23
CA TYR A 194 -5.66 2.76 8.85
C TYR A 194 -5.39 2.93 10.33
N ARG A 195 -5.88 4.02 10.96
CA ARG A 195 -5.71 4.30 12.39
C ARG A 195 -4.24 4.45 12.82
N PHE A 196 -3.44 5.03 11.94
CA PHE A 196 -2.04 5.37 12.19
C PHE A 196 -1.80 6.88 12.37
N LEU A 197 -2.78 7.73 12.04
CA LEU A 197 -2.68 9.17 12.25
C LEU A 197 -2.53 9.48 13.76
N ASN A 198 -1.51 10.24 14.11
CA ASN A 198 -1.23 10.72 15.46
C ASN A 198 -0.61 12.12 15.40
N GLU A 199 -0.42 12.76 16.56
CA GLU A 199 0.10 14.13 16.63
C GLU A 199 1.48 14.27 15.98
N GLU A 200 2.40 13.35 16.29
CA GLU A 200 3.77 13.42 15.79
C GLU A 200 3.83 13.33 14.27
N ASN A 201 3.14 12.36 13.67
CA ASN A 201 3.16 12.22 12.21
C ASN A 201 2.34 13.29 11.49
N LEU A 202 1.30 13.83 12.13
CA LEU A 202 0.59 14.99 11.58
C LEU A 202 1.52 16.20 11.52
N ILE A 203 2.20 16.54 12.63
CA ILE A 203 3.17 17.64 12.68
C ILE A 203 4.27 17.43 11.63
N TYR A 204 4.80 16.22 11.52
CA TYR A 204 5.80 15.90 10.50
C TYR A 204 5.30 16.19 9.07
N ILE A 205 4.10 15.74 8.73
CA ILE A 205 3.51 15.95 7.39
C ILE A 205 3.26 17.44 7.12
N LEU A 206 2.78 18.19 8.11
CA LEU A 206 2.58 19.64 8.03
C LEU A 206 3.89 20.38 7.76
N ASN A 207 4.94 20.06 8.54
CA ASN A 207 6.26 20.67 8.40
C ASN A 207 6.94 20.34 7.07
N ASN A 208 6.59 19.21 6.44
CA ASN A 208 7.13 18.79 5.15
C ASN A 208 6.32 19.31 3.95
N GLY A 209 5.38 20.24 4.15
CA GLY A 209 4.75 20.98 3.06
C GLY A 209 3.61 20.23 2.36
N ILE A 210 2.81 19.47 3.12
CA ILE A 210 1.52 18.99 2.62
C ILE A 210 0.66 20.18 2.18
N LYS A 211 0.01 20.09 1.02
CA LYS A 211 -0.84 21.18 0.53
C LYS A 211 -2.06 21.34 1.44
N LYS A 212 -2.38 22.60 1.76
CA LYS A 212 -3.52 23.00 2.59
C LYS A 212 -4.85 22.37 2.17
N ASN A 213 -5.12 22.27 0.87
CA ASN A 213 -6.38 21.68 0.38
C ASN A 213 -6.53 20.20 0.76
N TYR A 214 -5.44 19.43 0.87
CA TYR A 214 -5.51 18.04 1.31
C TYR A 214 -5.83 17.92 2.80
N VAL A 215 -5.30 18.84 3.61
CA VAL A 215 -5.64 18.96 5.03
C VAL A 215 -7.10 19.36 5.20
N GLU A 216 -7.57 20.35 4.45
CA GLU A 216 -8.96 20.80 4.46
C GLU A 216 -9.93 19.67 4.05
N ASN A 217 -9.56 18.86 3.07
CA ASN A 217 -10.34 17.69 2.67
C ASN A 217 -10.44 16.68 3.82
N LEU A 218 -9.34 16.36 4.50
CA LEU A 218 -9.37 15.48 5.66
C LEU A 218 -10.25 16.05 6.77
N ILE A 219 -10.15 17.36 7.08
CA ILE A 219 -11.02 18.02 8.07
C ILE A 219 -12.49 17.86 7.68
N VAL A 220 -12.83 18.11 6.41
CA VAL A 220 -14.21 17.93 5.92
C VAL A 220 -14.67 16.48 6.08
N GLU A 221 -13.83 15.49 5.74
CA GLU A 221 -14.11 14.06 5.92
C GLU A 221 -14.29 13.67 7.40
N LEU A 222 -13.50 14.26 8.30
CA LEU A 222 -13.63 14.06 9.75
C LEU A 222 -14.94 14.65 10.30
N MET A 223 -15.39 15.76 9.70
CA MET A 223 -16.57 16.49 10.16
C MET A 223 -17.88 15.97 9.56
N HIS A 224 -17.85 15.46 8.32
CA HIS A 224 -19.03 14.93 7.65
C HIS A 224 -19.06 13.40 7.76
N PRO A 225 -19.88 12.79 8.64
CA PRO A 225 -20.17 11.38 8.47
C PRO A 225 -20.71 11.15 7.05
N PRO A 226 -20.18 10.17 6.30
CA PRO A 226 -20.78 9.80 5.02
C PRO A 226 -22.30 9.54 5.16
N ILE A 227 -23.07 9.80 4.13
CA ILE A 227 -24.51 9.51 4.16
C ILE A 227 -24.68 8.16 3.45
N GLY A 228 -24.72 7.04 4.20
CA GLY A 228 -24.93 5.70 3.60
C GLY A 228 -24.59 4.48 4.46
N ASN A 229 -25.61 3.80 4.98
CA ASN A 229 -25.59 2.63 5.87
C ASN A 229 -24.79 1.42 5.35
N LEU A 230 -23.65 1.09 5.98
CA LEU A 230 -23.36 -0.21 6.66
C LEU A 230 -21.90 -0.30 7.16
N GLY A 231 -20.94 0.40 6.53
CA GLY A 231 -19.55 0.52 7.01
C GLY A 231 -19.33 1.60 8.09
N MET A 232 -20.44 2.23 8.52
CA MET A 232 -20.50 3.62 8.97
C MET A 232 -20.50 3.85 10.48
N ASN A 233 -20.98 2.87 11.23
CA ASN A 233 -20.86 2.88 12.69
C ASN A 233 -19.39 2.77 13.16
N ILE A 234 -18.46 2.42 12.27
CA ILE A 234 -17.04 2.31 12.59
C ILE A 234 -16.38 3.69 12.47
N LEU A 235 -16.59 4.46 11.39
CA LEU A 235 -15.92 5.75 11.17
C LEU A 235 -16.38 6.84 12.16
N TYR A 236 -17.68 6.98 12.41
CA TYR A 236 -18.18 8.01 13.34
C TYR A 236 -17.82 7.70 14.80
N LYS A 237 -17.91 6.43 15.19
CA LYS A 237 -17.41 5.95 16.49
C LYS A 237 -15.90 6.14 16.60
N ASN A 238 -15.15 6.07 15.50
CA ASN A 238 -13.71 6.33 15.47
C ASN A 238 -13.38 7.83 15.60
N ALA A 239 -14.10 8.75 14.96
CA ALA A 239 -13.84 10.20 15.11
C ALA A 239 -13.96 10.66 16.58
N VAL A 240 -14.96 10.12 17.30
CA VAL A 240 -15.12 10.29 18.75
C VAL A 240 -14.05 9.51 19.55
N HIS A 241 -13.67 8.30 19.12
CA HIS A 241 -12.68 7.46 19.81
C HIS A 241 -11.23 7.96 19.67
N TYR A 242 -10.89 8.68 18.60
CA TYR A 242 -9.55 9.17 18.31
C TYR A 242 -9.29 10.60 18.77
N ASN A 243 -10.20 11.19 19.55
CA ASN A 243 -10.12 12.62 19.90
C ASN A 243 -9.86 13.46 18.65
N ALA A 244 -10.70 13.37 17.60
CA ALA A 244 -10.51 14.20 16.40
C ALA A 244 -10.36 15.70 16.72
N TYR A 245 -10.91 16.13 17.86
CA TYR A 245 -10.70 17.44 18.49
C TYR A 245 -9.22 17.79 18.78
N GLN A 246 -8.38 16.84 19.17
CA GLN A 246 -6.94 17.06 19.37
C GLN A 246 -6.24 17.40 18.04
N PHE A 247 -6.66 16.80 16.92
CA PHE A 247 -6.12 17.18 15.62
C PHE A 247 -6.62 18.55 15.18
N ILE A 248 -7.84 18.92 15.54
CA ILE A 248 -8.37 20.27 15.30
C ILE A 248 -7.49 21.32 16.00
N ASP A 249 -7.06 21.08 17.25
CA ASP A 249 -6.15 22.00 17.94
C ASP A 249 -4.82 22.14 17.19
N VAL A 250 -4.21 21.04 16.76
CA VAL A 250 -2.98 21.07 15.92
C VAL A 250 -3.22 21.86 14.62
N PHE A 251 -4.37 21.68 13.97
CA PHE A 251 -4.71 22.41 12.74
C PHE A 251 -4.95 23.92 12.97
N LEU A 252 -5.51 24.29 14.12
CA LEU A 252 -5.72 25.67 14.53
C LEU A 252 -4.40 26.36 14.87
N GLU A 253 -3.49 25.68 15.57
CA GLU A 253 -2.17 26.18 15.91
C GLU A 253 -1.28 26.40 14.68
N ASN A 254 -1.49 25.63 13.61
CA ASN A 254 -0.77 25.75 12.34
C ASN A 254 -1.49 26.64 11.30
N GLU A 255 -2.44 27.48 11.74
CA GLU A 255 -3.16 28.48 10.93
C GLU A 255 -3.86 27.94 9.65
N ILE A 256 -4.25 26.66 9.65
CA ILE A 256 -4.74 26.01 8.43
C ILE A 256 -6.15 26.51 8.08
N ARG A 257 -6.97 26.92 9.06
CA ARG A 257 -8.29 27.53 8.86
C ARG A 257 -8.62 28.57 9.93
N GLU A 258 -9.53 29.49 9.60
CA GLU A 258 -10.09 30.39 10.61
C GLU A 258 -10.88 29.61 11.65
N ARG A 259 -10.43 29.69 12.92
CA ARG A 259 -11.03 29.04 14.09
C ARG A 259 -12.55 29.15 14.15
N LYS A 260 -13.08 30.31 13.80
CA LYS A 260 -14.52 30.60 13.79
C LYS A 260 -15.29 29.69 12.84
N MET A 261 -14.73 29.32 11.70
CA MET A 261 -15.39 28.47 10.72
C MET A 261 -15.50 27.02 11.20
N ILE A 262 -14.44 26.52 11.86
CA ILE A 262 -14.42 25.18 12.46
C ILE A 262 -15.42 25.11 13.61
N ILE A 263 -15.41 26.09 14.53
CA ILE A 263 -16.37 26.16 15.66
C ILE A 263 -17.81 26.18 15.15
N ASN A 264 -18.14 27.05 14.19
CA ASN A 264 -19.49 27.14 13.64
C ASN A 264 -19.98 25.82 13.05
N GLN A 265 -19.10 25.06 12.41
CA GLN A 265 -19.47 23.76 11.86
C GLN A 265 -19.68 22.72 12.97
N ILE A 266 -18.82 22.66 14.00
CA ILE A 266 -19.01 21.78 15.17
C ILE A 266 -20.36 22.09 15.84
N GLU A 267 -20.67 23.35 16.10
CA GLU A 267 -21.94 23.78 16.71
C GLU A 267 -23.16 23.44 15.86
N ASN A 268 -23.03 23.40 14.53
CA ASN A 268 -24.10 22.95 13.64
C ASN A 268 -24.32 21.44 13.74
N TYR A 269 -23.26 20.64 13.90
CA TYR A 269 -23.36 19.19 14.09
C TYR A 269 -24.01 18.83 15.42
N GLU A 270 -23.58 19.43 16.53
CA GLU A 270 -24.17 19.18 17.85
C GLU A 270 -25.68 19.49 17.88
N ARG A 271 -26.10 20.50 17.11
CA ARG A 271 -27.52 20.84 16.94
C ARG A 271 -28.27 19.78 16.14
N GLN A 272 -27.68 19.24 15.07
CA GLN A 272 -28.31 18.19 14.26
C GLN A 272 -28.45 16.88 15.05
N GLU A 273 -27.43 16.49 15.83
CA GLU A 273 -27.45 15.26 16.63
C GLU A 273 -28.57 15.28 17.70
N LYS A 274 -28.73 16.41 18.41
CA LYS A 274 -29.84 16.61 19.37
C LYS A 274 -31.22 16.51 18.73
N CYS A 275 -31.35 16.77 17.43
CA CYS A 275 -32.63 16.63 16.72
C CYS A 275 -32.95 15.17 16.37
N TYR A 276 -31.96 14.29 16.21
CA TYR A 276 -32.17 12.87 15.91
C TYR A 276 -32.51 12.04 17.15
N ASP A 277 -32.07 12.44 18.34
CA ASP A 277 -32.40 11.75 19.61
C ASP A 277 -33.82 12.07 20.14
N LEU A 278 -34.50 13.06 19.55
CA LEU A 278 -35.85 13.50 19.94
C LEU A 278 -36.96 13.02 18.98
N SER A 279 -36.61 12.24 17.95
CA SER A 279 -37.52 11.68 16.94
C SER A 279 -37.58 10.16 17.01
#